data_AF-A0A0G0JTT5-F1
#
_entry.id   AF-A0A0G0JTT5-F1
#
_cell.length_a   1.000
_cell.length_b   1.000
_cell.length_c   1.000
_cell.angle_alpha   90.00
_cell.angle_beta   90.00
_cell.angle_gamma   90.00
#
_symmetry.space_group_name_H-M   'P 1'
#
loop_
_entity.id
_entity.type
_entity.pdbx_description
1 polymer ?
#
loop_
_entity_poly.entity_id
_entity_poly.type
_entity_poly.pdbx_seq_one_letter_code
_entity_poly.pdbx_strand_id
1 'polypeptide(L)'
;MSGSIDIYDYWSQSGGDDLLLGSSFQEIFEKIQNRHHTFELKDNYLRCIDEGTTGGIHLAGSGILYPQAKMDLEGKVTGIFSHEGCGAAKLYVNLNQITTDDPDVVGDEKAKELAENLNVPYLGRISAEAMDRPAHLHTARVVYYDGTGRFDPSRVHSLPQGFVISRKIISDVDYTKKEVEIAIQIAKGSHGFSNLFTEKSPLYLVAVSDHDKTSVPVEQLIKELKEVASGKDYLMVEPLVERVLETVGMEV
;
A
#
# COMPACT_ATOMS: atom_id res chain seq x y z
N MET A 1 6.22 32.71 -3.57
CA MET A 1 7.08 32.19 -4.65
C MET A 1 6.87 30.69 -4.68
N SER A 2 5.95 30.20 -5.51
CA SER A 2 5.74 28.77 -5.71
C SER A 2 6.84 28.27 -6.66
N GLY A 3 7.93 27.75 -6.10
CA GLY A 3 8.86 26.97 -6.91
C GLY A 3 8.06 25.85 -7.58
N SER A 4 8.15 25.73 -8.89
CA SER A 4 7.59 24.59 -9.59
C SER A 4 8.18 23.33 -8.97
N ILE A 5 7.33 22.53 -8.32
CA ILE A 5 7.68 21.20 -7.83
C ILE A 5 8.13 20.42 -9.07
N ASP A 6 9.41 20.05 -9.11
CA ASP A 6 9.95 19.25 -10.20
C ASP A 6 9.68 17.77 -9.90
N ILE A 7 8.79 17.16 -10.67
CA ILE A 7 8.47 15.73 -10.57
C ILE A 7 9.72 14.86 -10.77
N TYR A 8 10.71 15.32 -11.54
CA TYR A 8 11.96 14.61 -11.76
C TYR A 8 12.87 14.61 -10.54
N ASP A 9 12.83 15.66 -9.71
CA ASP A 9 13.56 15.69 -8.44
C ASP A 9 13.02 14.62 -7.49
N TYR A 10 11.69 14.53 -7.35
CA TYR A 10 11.05 13.48 -6.54
C TYR A 10 11.28 12.08 -7.12
N TRP A 11 11.26 11.94 -8.45
CA TRP A 11 11.61 10.69 -9.10
C TRP A 11 13.03 10.26 -8.71
N SER A 12 14.01 11.15 -8.85
CA SER A 12 15.41 10.87 -8.51
C SER A 12 15.58 10.54 -7.02
N GLN A 13 14.96 11.30 -6.12
CA GLN A 13 15.00 11.06 -4.67
C GLN A 13 14.36 9.72 -4.27
N SER A 14 13.37 9.25 -5.04
CA SER A 14 12.76 7.93 -4.87
C SER A 14 13.56 6.79 -5.53
N GLY A 15 14.82 7.01 -5.90
CA GLY A 15 15.71 6.02 -6.54
C GLY A 15 15.79 6.12 -8.07
N GLY A 16 14.97 6.96 -8.71
CA GLY A 16 15.04 7.24 -10.15
C GLY A 16 14.88 6.00 -11.02
N ASP A 17 15.59 5.97 -12.15
CA ASP A 17 15.65 4.83 -13.06
C ASP A 17 16.48 3.66 -12.50
N ASP A 18 17.16 3.91 -11.39
CA ASP A 18 18.14 3.03 -10.78
C ASP A 18 17.62 2.37 -9.50
N LEU A 19 16.30 2.37 -9.24
CA LEU A 19 15.75 1.88 -7.97
C LEU A 19 16.32 0.52 -7.54
N LEU A 20 16.45 -0.41 -8.49
CA LEU A 20 17.02 -1.73 -8.25
C LEU A 20 18.51 -1.87 -8.64
N LEU A 21 19.09 -0.95 -9.43
CA LEU A 21 20.47 -1.02 -9.94
C LEU A 21 20.89 -2.41 -10.47
N GLY A 22 19.98 -3.14 -11.12
CA GLY A 22 20.25 -4.51 -11.62
C GLY A 22 20.30 -5.61 -10.55
N SER A 23 19.90 -5.31 -9.31
CA SER A 23 19.59 -6.29 -8.25
C SER A 23 18.11 -6.66 -8.29
N SER A 24 17.74 -7.76 -7.63
CA SER A 24 16.34 -8.05 -7.30
C SER A 24 15.87 -7.26 -6.08
N PHE A 25 14.56 -7.14 -5.91
CA PHE A 25 14.00 -6.48 -4.71
C PHE A 25 14.42 -7.22 -3.43
N GLN A 26 14.47 -8.55 -3.47
CA GLN A 26 14.94 -9.41 -2.38
C GLN A 26 16.40 -9.11 -1.99
N GLU A 27 17.31 -8.95 -2.96
CA GLU A 27 18.73 -8.66 -2.68
C GLU A 27 18.95 -7.28 -2.05
N ILE A 28 18.12 -6.31 -2.39
CA ILE A 28 18.14 -4.99 -1.72
C ILE A 28 17.61 -5.14 -0.30
N PHE A 29 16.48 -5.81 -0.14
CA PHE A 29 15.86 -6.06 1.16
C PHE A 29 16.81 -6.78 2.13
N GLU A 30 17.57 -7.76 1.65
CA GLU A 30 18.55 -8.50 2.47
C GLU A 30 19.71 -7.64 2.98
N LYS A 31 20.00 -6.50 2.35
CA LYS A 31 21.06 -5.57 2.78
C LYS A 31 20.58 -4.54 3.80
N ILE A 32 19.26 -4.43 4.01
CA ILE A 32 18.66 -3.47 4.93
C ILE A 32 18.88 -3.93 6.38
N GLN A 33 19.41 -3.03 7.22
CA GLN A 33 19.53 -3.25 8.65
C GLN A 33 18.15 -3.23 9.31
N ASN A 34 17.94 -4.12 10.30
CA ASN A 34 16.68 -4.25 11.03
C ASN A 34 15.45 -4.52 10.14
N ARG A 35 15.65 -5.11 8.96
CA ARG A 35 14.58 -5.39 7.99
C ARG A 35 13.40 -6.19 8.57
N HIS A 36 13.64 -7.07 9.54
CA HIS A 36 12.59 -7.85 10.20
C HIS A 36 11.50 -6.98 10.85
N HIS A 37 11.83 -5.76 11.29
CA HIS A 37 10.82 -4.83 11.82
C HIS A 37 9.75 -4.44 10.78
N THR A 38 10.00 -4.64 9.48
CA THR A 38 8.97 -4.43 8.45
C THR A 38 7.88 -5.49 8.48
N PHE A 39 8.04 -6.56 9.27
CA PHE A 39 7.00 -7.58 9.48
C PHE A 39 6.34 -7.43 10.86
N GLU A 40 6.42 -6.25 11.45
CA GLU A 40 5.76 -5.86 12.69
C GLU A 40 4.92 -4.61 12.45
N LEU A 41 3.59 -4.74 12.48
CA LEU A 41 2.72 -3.57 12.39
C LEU A 41 2.97 -2.63 13.57
N LYS A 42 3.07 -1.32 13.28
CA LYS A 42 3.09 -0.28 14.32
C LYS A 42 1.83 -0.27 15.18
N ASP A 43 0.68 -0.55 14.57
CA ASP A 43 -0.64 -0.64 15.17
C ASP A 43 -1.56 -1.47 14.26
N ASN A 44 -2.77 -1.80 14.72
CA ASN A 44 -3.76 -2.50 13.90
C ASN A 44 -4.87 -1.53 13.46
N TYR A 45 -4.55 -0.30 13.08
CA TYR A 45 -5.56 0.64 12.58
C TYR A 45 -5.78 0.44 11.09
N LEU A 46 -7.03 0.60 10.64
CA LEU A 46 -7.39 0.63 9.24
C LEU A 46 -7.10 2.01 8.66
N ARG A 47 -6.41 2.03 7.53
CA ARG A 47 -6.07 3.23 6.75
C ARG A 47 -6.31 3.00 5.26
N CYS A 48 -6.19 4.07 4.48
CA CYS A 48 -6.24 3.97 3.03
C CYS A 48 -4.96 3.33 2.49
N ILE A 49 -4.98 2.77 1.27
CA ILE A 49 -3.76 2.32 0.60
C ILE A 49 -2.78 3.46 0.27
N ASP A 50 -3.21 4.73 0.37
CA ASP A 50 -2.38 5.92 0.17
C ASP A 50 -1.05 5.81 0.94
N GLU A 51 0.06 5.94 0.22
CA GLU A 51 1.41 5.74 0.75
C GLU A 51 1.83 6.79 1.79
N GLY A 52 1.05 7.87 1.93
CA GLY A 52 1.18 8.86 2.98
C GLY A 52 0.50 8.48 4.30
N THR A 53 -0.36 7.46 4.31
CA THR A 53 -1.12 7.02 5.48
C THR A 53 -0.48 5.81 6.15
N THR A 54 0.78 5.97 6.60
CA THR A 54 1.63 4.85 7.00
C THR A 54 1.15 4.06 8.22
N GLY A 55 1.53 2.78 8.23
CA GLY A 55 1.29 1.83 9.31
C GLY A 55 -0.06 1.12 9.25
N GLY A 56 -0.14 0.01 9.98
CA GLY A 56 -1.37 -0.76 10.17
C GLY A 56 -1.86 -1.50 8.94
N ILE A 57 -3.19 -1.58 8.79
CA ILE A 57 -3.87 -2.37 7.77
C ILE A 57 -4.44 -1.41 6.72
N HIS A 58 -4.29 -1.75 5.44
CA HIS A 58 -4.61 -0.85 4.35
C HIS A 58 -5.71 -1.42 3.44
N LEU A 59 -6.70 -0.60 3.12
CA LEU A 59 -7.74 -0.82 2.11
C LEU A 59 -8.07 0.48 1.41
N ALA A 60 -8.40 0.46 0.12
CA ALA A 60 -8.72 1.68 -0.62
C ALA A 60 -9.88 2.44 0.05
N GLY A 61 -9.64 3.70 0.44
CA GLY A 61 -10.59 4.55 1.17
C GLY A 61 -11.03 3.96 2.51
N SER A 62 -10.13 3.26 3.19
CA SER A 62 -10.40 2.59 4.47
C SER A 62 -11.61 1.64 4.37
N GLY A 63 -11.70 0.91 3.25
CA GLY A 63 -12.72 -0.10 3.01
C GLY A 63 -14.04 0.42 2.42
N ILE A 64 -14.15 1.71 2.08
CA ILE A 64 -15.39 2.28 1.52
C ILE A 64 -15.88 1.60 0.23
N LEU A 65 -14.95 1.09 -0.58
CA LEU A 65 -15.25 0.39 -1.83
C LEU A 65 -15.39 -1.13 -1.64
N TYR A 66 -15.21 -1.66 -0.42
CA TYR A 66 -15.17 -3.10 -0.18
C TYR A 66 -16.42 -3.59 0.55
N PRO A 67 -17.38 -4.26 -0.13
CA PRO A 67 -18.62 -4.69 0.51
C PRO A 67 -18.42 -5.68 1.68
N GLN A 68 -17.35 -6.47 1.64
CA GLN A 68 -17.03 -7.45 2.68
C GLN A 68 -16.10 -6.90 3.77
N ALA A 69 -15.80 -5.59 3.77
CA ALA A 69 -14.88 -4.97 4.74
C ALA A 69 -15.20 -5.35 6.19
N LYS A 70 -16.48 -5.28 6.59
CA LYS A 70 -16.88 -5.66 7.96
C LYS A 70 -16.46 -7.09 8.31
N MET A 71 -16.81 -8.06 7.46
CA MET A 71 -16.57 -9.48 7.71
C MET A 71 -15.06 -9.77 7.78
N ASP A 72 -14.29 -9.16 6.89
CA ASP A 72 -12.86 -9.45 6.79
C ASP A 72 -12.01 -8.68 7.79
N LEU A 73 -12.50 -7.59 8.37
CA LEU A 73 -11.77 -6.78 9.35
C LEU A 73 -12.16 -7.08 10.81
N GLU A 74 -13.27 -7.77 11.05
CA GLU A 74 -13.76 -8.08 12.40
C GLU A 74 -12.69 -8.80 13.24
N GLY A 75 -12.41 -8.25 14.41
CA GLY A 75 -11.38 -8.75 15.33
C GLY A 75 -9.93 -8.54 14.89
N LYS A 76 -9.69 -7.91 13.72
CA LYS A 76 -8.34 -7.67 13.19
C LYS A 76 -7.91 -6.21 13.31
N VAL A 77 -8.85 -5.27 13.22
CA VAL A 77 -8.58 -3.83 13.38
C VAL A 77 -8.94 -3.33 14.77
N THR A 78 -8.29 -2.26 15.20
CA THR A 78 -8.47 -1.64 16.55
C THR A 78 -8.87 -0.17 16.49
N GLY A 79 -8.99 0.39 15.29
CA GLY A 79 -9.43 1.76 15.02
C GLY A 79 -9.39 2.04 13.52
N ILE A 80 -10.04 3.11 13.07
CA ILE A 80 -10.14 3.47 11.65
C ILE A 80 -9.81 4.94 11.45
N PHE A 81 -8.92 5.24 10.52
CA PHE A 81 -8.72 6.59 9.97
C PHE A 81 -9.38 6.71 8.60
N SER A 82 -9.84 7.91 8.26
CA SER A 82 -9.97 8.35 6.87
C SER A 82 -8.82 9.32 6.54
N HIS A 83 -8.75 9.82 5.31
CA HIS A 83 -7.80 10.88 4.97
C HIS A 83 -8.37 11.84 3.93
N GLU A 84 -7.78 13.03 3.86
CA GLU A 84 -8.12 14.07 2.88
C GLU A 84 -7.63 13.72 1.47
N GLY A 85 -8.35 14.17 0.45
CA GLY A 85 -8.03 13.93 -0.95
C GLY A 85 -8.23 12.48 -1.37
N CYS A 86 -9.17 11.75 -0.75
CA CYS A 86 -9.29 10.33 -0.96
C CYS A 86 -9.94 9.99 -2.31
N GLY A 87 -9.13 9.45 -3.24
CA GLY A 87 -9.60 9.03 -4.56
C GLY A 87 -10.70 7.95 -4.49
N ALA A 88 -10.65 7.06 -3.50
CA ALA A 88 -11.67 6.03 -3.29
C ALA A 88 -13.01 6.62 -2.79
N ALA A 89 -12.98 7.68 -1.97
CA ALA A 89 -14.18 8.39 -1.56
C ALA A 89 -14.86 9.08 -2.76
N LYS A 90 -14.06 9.75 -3.60
CA LYS A 90 -14.54 10.33 -4.86
C LYS A 90 -15.15 9.26 -5.79
N LEU A 91 -14.50 8.11 -5.92
CA LEU A 91 -15.03 7.00 -6.71
C LEU A 91 -16.35 6.47 -6.14
N TYR A 92 -16.45 6.32 -4.82
CA TYR A 92 -17.68 5.88 -4.15
C TYR A 92 -18.85 6.83 -4.41
N VAL A 93 -18.63 8.14 -4.26
CA VAL A 93 -19.63 9.18 -4.55
C VAL A 93 -20.13 9.08 -5.99
N ASN A 94 -19.21 8.92 -6.95
CA ASN A 94 -19.56 8.78 -8.36
C ASN A 94 -20.37 7.51 -8.65
N LEU A 95 -19.94 6.36 -8.13
CA LEU A 95 -20.61 5.07 -8.35
C LEU A 95 -22.02 5.04 -7.75
N ASN A 96 -22.23 5.71 -6.62
CA ASN A 96 -23.50 5.77 -5.92
C ASN A 96 -24.34 7.01 -6.28
N GLN A 97 -23.88 7.82 -7.25
CA GLN A 97 -24.57 9.04 -7.71
C GLN A 97 -24.93 10.01 -6.58
N ILE A 98 -24.06 10.09 -5.56
CA ILE A 98 -24.25 10.98 -4.41
C ILE A 98 -23.89 12.41 -4.85
N THR A 99 -24.76 13.37 -4.57
CA THR A 99 -24.46 14.79 -4.78
C THR A 99 -23.78 15.35 -3.54
N THR A 100 -22.50 15.69 -3.66
CA THR A 100 -21.72 16.38 -2.61
C THR A 100 -20.66 17.26 -3.27
N ASP A 101 -20.33 18.37 -2.62
CA ASP A 101 -19.20 19.24 -3.00
C ASP A 101 -17.88 18.75 -2.37
N ASP A 102 -17.97 17.88 -1.36
CA ASP A 102 -16.82 17.32 -0.64
C ASP A 102 -16.98 15.78 -0.51
N PRO A 103 -16.32 15.01 -1.38
CA PRO A 103 -16.31 13.55 -1.28
C PRO A 103 -15.65 13.01 0.00
N ASP A 104 -14.73 13.74 0.61
CA ASP A 104 -14.03 13.26 1.81
C ASP A 104 -14.98 13.23 3.02
N VAL A 105 -15.97 14.13 3.08
CA VAL A 105 -17.03 14.07 4.09
C VAL A 105 -17.80 12.75 4.00
N VAL A 106 -18.13 12.30 2.78
CA VAL A 106 -18.76 10.99 2.57
C VAL A 106 -17.79 9.87 2.96
N GLY A 107 -16.50 10.04 2.68
CA GLY A 107 -15.43 9.16 3.15
C GLY A 107 -15.41 8.99 4.68
N ASP A 108 -15.45 10.09 5.42
CA ASP A 108 -15.49 10.08 6.88
C ASP A 108 -16.74 9.41 7.43
N GLU A 109 -17.91 9.71 6.86
CA GLU A 109 -19.18 9.10 7.26
C GLU A 109 -19.14 7.59 7.11
N LYS A 110 -18.59 7.09 6.00
CA LYS A 110 -18.43 5.65 5.77
C LYS A 110 -17.36 5.01 6.65
N ALA A 111 -16.28 5.71 6.94
CA ALA A 111 -15.29 5.25 7.92
C ALA A 111 -15.90 5.15 9.33
N LYS A 112 -16.72 6.13 9.74
CA LYS A 112 -17.46 6.10 11.02
C LYS A 112 -18.47 4.95 11.06
N GLU A 113 -19.26 4.77 10.00
CA GLU A 113 -20.21 3.65 9.90
C GLU A 113 -19.51 2.29 10.01
N LEU A 114 -18.36 2.12 9.35
CA LEU A 114 -17.56 0.90 9.45
C LEU A 114 -16.99 0.71 10.87
N ALA A 115 -16.50 1.78 11.50
CA ALA A 115 -15.96 1.75 12.86
C ALA A 115 -17.03 1.33 13.88
N GLU A 116 -18.23 1.89 13.79
CA GLU A 116 -19.39 1.50 14.59
C GLU A 116 -19.76 0.02 14.37
N ASN A 117 -19.81 -0.42 13.11
CA ASN A 117 -20.12 -1.79 12.74
C ASN A 117 -19.11 -2.83 13.26
N LEU A 118 -17.86 -2.42 13.43
CA LEU A 118 -16.76 -3.24 13.94
C LEU A 118 -16.53 -3.07 15.44
N ASN A 119 -17.29 -2.17 16.10
CA ASN A 119 -17.12 -1.80 17.50
C ASN A 119 -15.68 -1.35 17.84
N VAL A 120 -15.11 -0.49 16.98
CA VAL A 120 -13.80 0.16 17.15
C VAL A 120 -13.95 1.67 17.01
N PRO A 121 -13.03 2.49 17.56
CA PRO A 121 -13.11 3.93 17.41
C PRO A 121 -12.79 4.39 15.97
N TYR A 122 -13.52 5.39 15.50
CA TYR A 122 -13.05 6.26 14.42
C TYR A 122 -12.03 7.24 15.00
N LEU A 123 -10.81 7.21 14.47
CA LEU A 123 -9.65 7.94 15.02
C LEU A 123 -9.47 9.33 14.38
N GLY A 124 -10.27 9.65 13.37
CA GLY A 124 -10.26 10.95 12.69
C GLY A 124 -9.86 10.87 11.23
N ARG A 125 -9.74 12.04 10.61
CA ARG A 125 -9.25 12.22 9.24
C ARG A 125 -7.79 12.68 9.30
N ILE A 126 -6.91 11.99 8.59
CA ILE A 126 -5.52 12.42 8.37
C ILE A 126 -5.56 13.55 7.33
N SER A 127 -5.09 14.76 7.68
CA SER A 127 -5.03 15.88 6.73
C SER A 127 -3.93 15.67 5.69
N ALA A 128 -4.01 16.36 4.56
CA ALA A 128 -3.00 16.26 3.51
C ALA A 128 -1.58 16.62 3.99
N GLU A 129 -1.45 17.55 4.95
CA GLU A 129 -0.16 17.95 5.54
C GLU A 129 0.37 16.97 6.58
N ALA A 130 -0.49 16.12 7.14
CA ALA A 130 -0.12 15.11 8.12
C ALA A 130 0.31 13.78 7.49
N MET A 131 0.19 13.66 6.16
CA MET A 131 0.66 12.49 5.41
C MET A 131 2.18 12.49 5.27
N ASP A 132 2.78 11.30 5.22
CA ASP A 132 4.23 11.11 5.08
C ASP A 132 4.77 11.37 3.65
N ARG A 133 3.88 11.76 2.72
CA ARG A 133 4.22 12.14 1.34
C ARG A 133 3.88 13.60 1.08
N PRO A 134 4.43 14.23 0.03
CA PRO A 134 3.99 15.57 -0.38
C PRO A 134 2.48 15.61 -0.68
N ALA A 135 1.79 16.64 -0.17
CA ALA A 135 0.32 16.75 -0.28
C ALA A 135 -0.20 16.66 -1.74
N HIS A 136 0.56 17.19 -2.71
CA HIS A 136 0.17 17.31 -4.11
C HIS A 136 0.75 16.22 -5.02
N LEU A 137 1.55 15.29 -4.48
CA LEU A 137 2.25 14.28 -5.28
C LEU A 137 2.32 12.94 -4.53
N HIS A 138 1.93 11.89 -5.23
CA HIS A 138 2.21 10.51 -4.90
C HIS A 138 3.60 10.12 -5.37
N THR A 139 4.42 9.63 -4.46
CA THR A 139 5.83 9.27 -4.67
C THR A 139 6.08 7.77 -4.57
N ALA A 140 5.01 6.97 -4.52
CA ALA A 140 5.09 5.52 -4.52
C ALA A 140 5.81 4.95 -5.77
N ARG A 141 6.78 4.07 -5.53
CA ARG A 141 7.53 3.30 -6.54
C ARG A 141 7.19 1.82 -6.54
N VAL A 142 6.44 1.40 -5.52
CA VAL A 142 6.14 0.00 -5.25
C VAL A 142 4.67 -0.14 -4.86
N VAL A 143 4.08 -1.28 -5.22
CA VAL A 143 2.84 -1.80 -4.64
C VAL A 143 3.20 -3.06 -3.87
N TYR A 144 3.22 -2.98 -2.55
CA TYR A 144 3.45 -4.12 -1.67
C TYR A 144 2.15 -4.90 -1.51
N TYR A 145 2.15 -6.15 -1.98
CA TYR A 145 1.02 -7.05 -1.91
C TYR A 145 1.24 -8.02 -0.75
N ASP A 146 0.73 -7.65 0.43
CA ASP A 146 1.07 -8.26 1.71
C ASP A 146 0.28 -9.55 1.99
N GLY A 147 0.93 -10.68 1.77
CA GLY A 147 0.45 -12.01 2.13
C GLY A 147 0.70 -12.40 3.58
N THR A 148 1.39 -11.59 4.38
CA THR A 148 1.68 -11.86 5.79
C THR A 148 0.64 -11.27 6.74
N GLY A 149 -0.01 -10.16 6.34
CA GLY A 149 -0.96 -9.42 7.17
C GLY A 149 -0.30 -8.62 8.28
N ARG A 150 1.03 -8.49 8.25
CA ARG A 150 1.83 -7.79 9.25
C ARG A 150 2.95 -6.93 8.65
N PHE A 151 2.94 -6.73 7.33
CA PHE A 151 3.98 -5.98 6.67
C PHE A 151 3.74 -4.47 6.77
N ASP A 152 4.71 -3.74 7.29
CA ASP A 152 4.72 -2.29 7.44
C ASP A 152 6.09 -1.74 6.98
N PRO A 153 6.21 -1.26 5.72
CA PRO A 153 7.46 -0.77 5.19
C PRO A 153 7.92 0.55 5.86
N SER A 154 7.02 1.28 6.55
CA SER A 154 7.35 2.53 7.23
C SER A 154 8.26 2.33 8.44
N ARG A 155 8.35 1.09 8.94
CA ARG A 155 9.22 0.71 10.06
C ARG A 155 10.70 0.80 9.70
N VAL A 156 11.04 0.82 8.40
CA VAL A 156 12.41 0.94 7.91
C VAL A 156 12.50 1.88 6.71
N HIS A 157 13.12 3.05 6.92
CA HIS A 157 13.23 4.12 5.92
C HIS A 157 14.02 3.75 4.63
N SER A 158 14.76 2.65 4.63
CA SER A 158 15.55 2.22 3.47
C SER A 158 14.74 1.46 2.42
N LEU A 159 13.49 1.08 2.72
CA LEU A 159 12.60 0.51 1.73
C LEU A 159 12.03 1.60 0.81
N PRO A 160 11.87 1.32 -0.49
CA PRO A 160 11.19 2.25 -1.38
C PRO A 160 9.76 2.55 -0.90
N GLN A 161 9.35 3.80 -0.99
CA GLN A 161 7.98 4.18 -0.66
C GLN A 161 6.99 3.50 -1.63
N GLY A 162 5.85 3.08 -1.10
CA GLY A 162 4.87 2.36 -1.89
C GLY A 162 3.51 2.25 -1.22
N PHE A 163 2.53 1.86 -2.01
CA PHE A 163 1.21 1.46 -1.51
C PHE A 163 1.32 0.09 -0.85
N VAL A 164 0.57 -0.15 0.21
CA VAL A 164 0.46 -1.47 0.86
C VAL A 164 -0.96 -1.97 0.68
N ILE A 165 -1.12 -3.21 0.25
CA ILE A 165 -2.41 -3.89 0.10
C ILE A 165 -2.40 -5.10 1.03
N SER A 166 -3.29 -5.12 2.02
CA SER A 166 -3.35 -6.17 3.05
C SER A 166 -4.01 -7.46 2.53
N ARG A 167 -3.39 -8.08 1.52
CA ARG A 167 -3.92 -9.28 0.83
C ARG A 167 -4.27 -10.43 1.78
N LYS A 168 -3.50 -10.65 2.83
CA LYS A 168 -3.77 -11.69 3.83
C LYS A 168 -5.11 -11.52 4.54
N ILE A 169 -5.54 -10.27 4.71
CA ILE A 169 -6.72 -9.90 5.49
C ILE A 169 -7.99 -10.06 4.64
N ILE A 170 -7.88 -9.79 3.35
CA ILE A 170 -8.97 -9.76 2.38
C ILE A 170 -9.18 -11.15 1.79
N SER A 171 -10.39 -11.69 1.95
CA SER A 171 -10.78 -13.01 1.47
C SER A 171 -11.06 -13.04 -0.04
N ASP A 172 -11.57 -11.95 -0.59
CA ASP A 172 -11.89 -11.79 -2.01
C ASP A 172 -10.63 -11.43 -2.83
N VAL A 173 -10.10 -12.43 -3.54
CA VAL A 173 -8.90 -12.32 -4.40
C VAL A 173 -9.10 -11.40 -5.59
N ASP A 174 -10.32 -11.33 -6.13
CA ASP A 174 -10.58 -10.45 -7.27
C ASP A 174 -10.71 -9.00 -6.80
N TYR A 175 -11.18 -8.77 -5.57
CA TYR A 175 -11.13 -7.45 -4.95
C TYR A 175 -9.70 -6.99 -4.69
N THR A 176 -8.82 -7.85 -4.16
CA THR A 176 -7.42 -7.46 -3.92
C THR A 176 -6.67 -7.12 -5.21
N LYS A 177 -6.96 -7.83 -6.30
CA LYS A 177 -6.46 -7.46 -7.64
C LYS A 177 -6.96 -6.08 -8.08
N LYS A 178 -8.21 -5.72 -7.78
CA LYS A 178 -8.73 -4.35 -8.03
C LYS A 178 -8.02 -3.30 -7.18
N GLU A 179 -7.65 -3.59 -5.93
CA GLU A 179 -6.84 -2.66 -5.14
C GLU A 179 -5.46 -2.42 -5.78
N VAL A 180 -4.82 -3.46 -6.34
CA VAL A 180 -3.57 -3.31 -7.11
C VAL A 180 -3.80 -2.41 -8.33
N GLU A 181 -4.91 -2.58 -9.05
CA GLU A 181 -5.28 -1.71 -10.17
C GLU A 181 -5.49 -0.25 -9.74
N ILE A 182 -6.12 -0.01 -8.58
CA ILE A 182 -6.28 1.34 -8.03
C ILE A 182 -4.91 1.95 -7.71
N ALA A 183 -4.01 1.21 -7.06
CA ALA A 183 -2.65 1.67 -6.78
C ALA A 183 -1.89 2.03 -8.06
N ILE A 184 -2.01 1.20 -9.12
CA ILE A 184 -1.43 1.48 -10.44
C ILE A 184 -2.02 2.76 -11.04
N GLN A 185 -3.34 2.96 -10.94
CA GLN A 185 -4.00 4.16 -11.44
C GLN A 185 -3.55 5.43 -10.71
N ILE A 186 -3.34 5.37 -9.40
CA ILE A 186 -2.81 6.48 -8.61
C ILE A 186 -1.38 6.80 -9.06
N ALA A 187 -0.51 5.77 -9.12
CA ALA A 187 0.88 5.91 -9.54
C ALA A 187 1.01 6.53 -10.95
N LYS A 188 0.12 6.14 -11.88
CA LYS A 188 0.13 6.64 -13.27
C LYS A 188 -0.72 7.89 -13.51
N GLY A 189 -1.48 8.30 -12.51
CA GLY A 189 -2.39 9.44 -12.59
C GLY A 189 -1.66 10.78 -12.65
N SER A 190 -2.43 11.86 -12.76
CA SER A 190 -1.91 13.23 -12.81
C SER A 190 -1.20 13.69 -11.53
N HIS A 191 -1.40 12.97 -10.43
CA HIS A 191 -0.76 13.22 -9.15
C HIS A 191 0.29 12.17 -8.79
N GLY A 192 0.64 11.26 -9.70
CA GLY A 192 1.74 10.31 -9.52
C GLY A 192 2.85 10.55 -10.55
N PHE A 193 3.79 9.61 -10.66
CA PHE A 193 4.89 9.69 -11.62
C PHE A 193 4.50 9.44 -13.09
N SER A 194 3.26 9.02 -13.36
CA SER A 194 2.68 8.99 -14.70
C SER A 194 3.54 8.25 -15.74
N ASN A 195 4.07 8.98 -16.74
CA ASN A 195 4.84 8.44 -17.87
C ASN A 195 6.30 8.10 -17.52
N LEU A 196 6.76 8.39 -16.29
CA LEU A 196 8.09 7.98 -15.85
C LEU A 196 8.19 6.47 -15.62
N PHE A 197 7.06 5.80 -15.41
CA PHE A 197 7.01 4.35 -15.40
C PHE A 197 7.11 3.78 -16.82
N THR A 198 8.20 3.08 -17.08
CA THR A 198 8.54 2.46 -18.38
C THR A 198 9.02 1.03 -18.18
N GLU A 199 9.27 0.29 -19.26
CA GLU A 199 9.89 -1.05 -19.17
C GLU A 199 11.24 -1.04 -18.45
N LYS A 200 12.02 0.04 -18.61
CA LYS A 200 13.35 0.18 -17.97
C LYS A 200 13.25 0.65 -16.53
N SER A 201 12.20 1.40 -16.20
CA SER A 201 11.95 1.95 -14.87
C SER A 201 10.51 1.63 -14.47
N PRO A 202 10.19 0.37 -14.14
CA PRO A 202 8.82 -0.06 -13.93
C PRO A 202 8.29 0.40 -12.57
N LEU A 203 6.96 0.34 -12.43
CA LEU A 203 6.34 0.27 -11.12
C LEU A 203 6.44 -1.18 -10.63
N TYR A 204 7.02 -1.37 -9.45
CA TYR A 204 7.24 -2.71 -8.91
C TYR A 204 6.01 -3.21 -8.17
N LEU A 205 5.53 -4.40 -8.51
CA LEU A 205 4.52 -5.12 -7.76
C LEU A 205 5.23 -6.18 -6.92
N VAL A 206 5.35 -5.95 -5.62
CA VAL A 206 6.15 -6.79 -4.74
C VAL A 206 5.24 -7.77 -3.99
N ALA A 207 5.39 -9.06 -4.26
CA ALA A 207 4.73 -10.15 -3.55
C ALA A 207 5.43 -10.37 -2.21
N VAL A 208 4.83 -9.86 -1.12
CA VAL A 208 5.40 -9.95 0.23
C VAL A 208 4.84 -11.17 0.95
N SER A 209 5.73 -12.08 1.36
CA SER A 209 5.39 -13.30 2.10
C SER A 209 6.38 -13.55 3.25
N ASP A 210 6.03 -14.51 4.10
CA ASP A 210 6.94 -15.14 5.06
C ASP A 210 6.98 -16.66 4.79
N HIS A 211 7.94 -17.36 5.37
CA HIS A 211 8.04 -18.82 5.37
C HIS A 211 7.10 -19.51 6.37
N ASP A 212 6.39 -18.74 7.21
CA ASP A 212 5.41 -19.31 8.12
C ASP A 212 4.18 -19.90 7.39
N LYS A 213 3.49 -20.83 8.06
CA LYS A 213 2.30 -21.51 7.50
C LYS A 213 1.05 -20.62 7.47
N THR A 214 1.09 -19.45 8.08
CA THR A 214 -0.04 -18.54 8.16
C THR A 214 -0.04 -17.54 7.02
N SER A 215 1.08 -17.31 6.35
CA SER A 215 1.22 -16.42 5.22
C SER A 215 0.63 -17.02 3.95
N VAL A 216 0.18 -16.17 3.03
CA VAL A 216 -0.16 -16.60 1.67
C VAL A 216 1.14 -16.94 0.93
N PRO A 217 1.28 -18.13 0.33
CA PRO A 217 2.52 -18.51 -0.35
C PRO A 217 2.93 -17.51 -1.44
N VAL A 218 4.22 -17.18 -1.50
CA VAL A 218 4.76 -16.19 -2.45
C VAL A 218 4.44 -16.55 -3.90
N GLU A 219 4.44 -17.83 -4.26
CA GLU A 219 4.10 -18.29 -5.61
C GLU A 219 2.66 -17.96 -6.00
N GLN A 220 1.75 -18.03 -5.02
CA GLN A 220 0.35 -17.64 -5.22
C GLN A 220 0.24 -16.12 -5.42
N LEU A 221 0.90 -15.32 -4.57
CA LEU A 221 0.92 -13.86 -4.70
C LEU A 221 1.49 -13.41 -6.05
N ILE A 222 2.61 -14.01 -6.48
CA ILE A 222 3.22 -13.74 -7.79
C ILE A 222 2.24 -14.06 -8.92
N LYS A 223 1.52 -15.19 -8.83
CA LYS A 223 0.52 -15.55 -9.84
C LYS A 223 -0.58 -14.50 -9.94
N GLU A 224 -1.15 -14.10 -8.81
CA GLU A 224 -2.20 -13.07 -8.74
C GLU A 224 -1.70 -11.73 -9.33
N LEU A 225 -0.48 -11.30 -8.99
CA LEU A 225 0.11 -10.08 -9.53
C LEU A 225 0.43 -10.16 -11.03
N LYS A 226 0.88 -11.32 -11.52
CA LYS A 226 1.13 -11.53 -12.95
C LYS A 226 -0.15 -11.46 -13.79
N GLU A 227 -1.30 -11.87 -13.24
CA GLU A 227 -2.60 -11.68 -13.89
C GLU A 227 -2.87 -10.18 -14.10
N VAL A 228 -2.63 -9.34 -13.08
CA VAL A 228 -2.80 -7.88 -13.16
C VAL A 228 -1.75 -7.24 -14.10
N ALA A 229 -0.50 -7.69 -14.04
CA ALA A 229 0.61 -7.15 -14.84
C ALA A 229 0.54 -7.56 -16.33
N SER A 230 -0.28 -8.55 -16.68
CA SER A 230 -0.39 -9.05 -18.05
C SER A 230 -0.65 -7.93 -19.06
N GLY A 231 0.19 -7.87 -20.09
CA GLY A 231 0.13 -6.88 -21.16
C GLY A 231 0.59 -5.46 -20.79
N LYS A 232 1.22 -5.26 -19.63
CA LYS A 232 1.71 -3.96 -19.14
C LYS A 232 3.22 -4.02 -18.93
N ASP A 233 3.98 -3.53 -19.91
CA ASP A 233 5.45 -3.53 -19.91
C ASP A 233 6.08 -2.63 -18.84
N TYR A 234 5.36 -1.62 -18.36
CA TYR A 234 5.77 -0.72 -17.27
C TYR A 234 5.57 -1.30 -15.86
N LEU A 235 5.19 -2.58 -15.73
CA LEU A 235 5.01 -3.26 -14.45
C LEU A 235 5.97 -4.43 -14.31
N MET A 236 6.60 -4.58 -13.15
CA MET A 236 7.50 -5.68 -12.86
C MET A 236 7.11 -6.36 -11.56
N VAL A 237 6.93 -7.68 -11.59
CA VAL A 237 6.56 -8.47 -10.40
C VAL A 237 7.82 -9.02 -9.74
N GLU A 238 8.02 -8.67 -8.48
CA GLU A 238 9.18 -9.08 -7.67
C GLU A 238 8.74 -9.84 -6.41
N PRO A 239 9.47 -10.88 -6.00
CA PRO A 239 9.27 -11.50 -4.68
C PRO A 239 9.95 -10.70 -3.57
N LEU A 240 9.34 -10.70 -2.39
CA LEU A 240 9.99 -10.38 -1.13
C LEU A 240 9.54 -11.40 -0.08
N VAL A 241 10.48 -12.19 0.43
CA VAL A 241 10.22 -13.17 1.50
C VAL A 241 11.13 -12.89 2.67
N GLU A 242 10.56 -12.77 3.87
CA GLU A 242 11.37 -12.69 5.09
C GLU A 242 12.13 -14.01 5.25
N ARG A 243 13.45 -13.94 5.20
CA ARG A 243 14.29 -15.07 5.60
C ARG A 243 14.47 -15.02 7.11
N VAL A 244 14.11 -16.11 7.79
CA VAL A 244 14.56 -16.34 9.16
C VAL A 244 16.07 -16.19 9.17
N LEU A 245 16.58 -15.22 9.94
CA LEU A 245 18.00 -15.21 10.28
C LEU A 245 18.25 -16.56 10.95
N GLU A 246 18.94 -17.48 10.26
CA GLU A 246 19.56 -18.59 10.95
C GLU A 246 20.38 -17.94 12.06
N THR A 247 19.92 -18.11 13.30
CA THR A 247 20.74 -17.83 14.46
C THR A 247 21.98 -18.66 14.27
N VAL A 248 23.05 -18.03 13.77
CA VAL A 248 24.39 -18.58 13.81
C VAL A 248 24.58 -18.93 15.27
N GLY A 249 24.61 -20.23 15.55
CA GLY A 249 24.67 -20.76 16.90
C GLY A 249 25.83 -20.10 17.64
N MET A 250 25.50 -19.15 18.50
CA MET A 250 26.36 -18.83 19.62
C MET A 250 26.14 -19.96 20.62
N GLU A 251 26.81 -21.08 20.37
CA GLU A 251 27.15 -22.01 21.43
C GLU A 251 27.98 -21.23 22.45
N VAL A 252 27.50 -21.21 23.70
CA VAL A 252 28.24 -20.75 24.88
C VAL A 252 29.09 -21.91 25.38
#